data_AF-A0A921STC2-F1
#
_entry.id   AF-A0A921STC2-F1
#
_cell.length_a   1.000
_cell.length_b   1.000
_cell.length_c   1.000
_cell.angle_alpha   90.00
_cell.angle_beta   90.00
_cell.angle_gamma   90.00
#
_symmetry.space_group_name_H-M   'P 1'
#
loop_
_entity.id
_entity.type
_entity.pdbx_description
1 polymer ?
#
loop_
_entity_poly.entity_id
_entity_poly.type
_entity_poly.pdbx_seq_one_letter_code
_entity_poly.pdbx_strand_id
1 'polypeptide(L)' 'MQDYRKIIREKREKKGLSQSALARLVGVSQPAINQIESGARTPSLALLMKICDALEISMFGEDKEDE' A
#
# COMPACT_ATOMS: atom_id res chain seq x y z
N MET A 1 -1.48 -10.41 14.20
CA MET A 1 -2.11 -9.36 13.36
C MET A 1 -1.25 -9.24 12.11
N GLN A 2 -1.82 -9.43 10.91
CA GLN A 2 -1.04 -9.22 9.69
C GLN A 2 -0.60 -7.75 9.62
N ASP A 3 0.68 -7.49 9.37
CA ASP A 3 1.21 -6.15 9.25
C ASP A 3 0.85 -5.58 7.87
N TYR A 4 -0.17 -4.70 7.82
CA TYR A 4 -0.65 -4.08 6.58
C TYR A 4 0.46 -3.35 5.82
N ARG A 5 1.50 -2.86 6.51
CA ARG A 5 2.63 -2.16 5.91
C ARG A 5 3.46 -3.10 5.03
N LYS A 6 3.61 -4.35 5.46
CA LYS A 6 4.26 -5.42 4.68
C LYS A 6 3.45 -5.76 3.44
N ILE A 7 2.12 -5.85 3.57
CA ILE A 7 1.21 -6.12 2.43
C ILE A 7 1.32 -5.00 1.38
N ILE A 8 1.30 -3.74 1.80
CA ILE A 8 1.48 -2.57 0.91
C ILE A 8 2.80 -2.71 0.14
N ARG A 9 3.90 -2.98 0.84
CA ARG A 9 5.21 -3.12 0.21
C ARG A 9 5.26 -4.27 -0.79
N GLU A 10 4.77 -5.45 -0.41
CA GLU A 10 4.76 -6.63 -1.27
C GLU A 10 3.91 -6.43 -2.53
N LYS A 11 2.71 -5.85 -2.39
CA LYS A 11 1.84 -5.56 -3.53
C LYS A 11 2.44 -4.49 -4.45
N ARG A 12 3.07 -3.45 -3.87
CA ARG A 12 3.82 -2.44 -4.65
C ARG A 12 4.93 -3.09 -5.48
N GLU A 13 5.73 -3.96 -4.86
CA GLU A 13 6.84 -4.65 -5.52
C GLU A 13 6.33 -5.63 -6.59
N LYS A 14 5.26 -6.39 -6.32
CA LYS A 14 4.61 -7.27 -7.31
C LYS A 14 4.08 -6.52 -8.54
N LYS A 15 3.60 -5.29 -8.37
CA LYS A 15 3.20 -4.40 -9.48
C LYS A 15 4.37 -3.71 -10.18
N GLY A 16 5.63 -3.95 -9.77
CA GLY A 16 6.81 -3.32 -10.35
C GLY A 16 6.93 -1.82 -10.06
N LEU A 17 6.19 -1.31 -9.06
CA LEU A 17 6.17 0.11 -8.74
C LEU A 17 7.32 0.47 -7.80
N SER A 18 8.03 1.58 -8.08
CA SER A 18 8.90 2.20 -7.07
C SER A 18 8.08 2.95 -6.01
N GLN A 19 8.68 3.25 -4.85
CA GLN A 19 8.02 4.08 -3.83
C GLN A 19 7.63 5.46 -4.39
N SER A 20 8.47 6.06 -5.25
CA SER A 20 8.15 7.32 -5.93
C SER A 20 6.97 7.19 -6.90
N ALA A 21 6.86 6.06 -7.60
CA ALA A 21 5.73 5.81 -8.51
C ALA A 21 4.42 5.72 -7.72
N LEU A 22 4.38 4.93 -6.64
CA LEU A 22 3.22 4.85 -5.76
C LEU A 22 2.87 6.21 -5.15
N ALA A 23 3.88 6.97 -4.71
CA ALA A 23 3.67 8.29 -4.13
C ALA A 23 2.96 9.25 -5.09
N ARG A 24 3.36 9.24 -6.37
CA ARG A 24 2.69 10.02 -7.44
C ARG A 24 1.25 9.58 -7.65
N LEU A 25 0.97 8.27 -7.64
CA LEU A 25 -0.40 7.74 -7.82
C LEU A 25 -1.34 8.18 -6.70
N VAL A 26 -0.88 8.21 -5.45
CA VAL A 26 -1.73 8.52 -4.29
C VAL A 26 -1.64 9.99 -3.85
N GLY A 27 -0.83 10.81 -4.54
CA GLY A 27 -0.70 12.25 -4.31
C GLY A 27 0.09 12.62 -3.06
N VAL A 28 1.18 11.90 -2.76
CA VAL A 28 2.07 12.19 -1.62
C VAL A 28 3.55 12.19 -2.05
N SER A 29 4.45 12.52 -1.12
CA SER A 29 5.90 12.45 -1.36
C SER A 29 6.43 11.02 -1.22
N GLN A 30 7.53 10.69 -1.91
CA GLN A 30 8.18 9.38 -1.75
C GLN A 30 8.58 9.08 -0.29
N PRO A 31 9.12 10.05 0.49
CA PRO A 31 9.42 9.80 1.90
C PRO A 31 8.18 9.42 2.71
N ALA A 32 6.98 9.94 2.37
CA ALA A 32 5.74 9.55 3.04
C ALA A 32 5.42 8.06 2.83
N ILE A 33 5.59 7.54 1.60
CA ILE A 33 5.43 6.11 1.32
C ILE A 33 6.48 5.29 2.08
N ASN A 34 7.73 5.73 2.09
CA ASN A 34 8.79 5.05 2.82
C ASN A 34 8.50 4.94 4.32
N GLN A 35 8.04 6.04 4.94
CA GLN A 35 7.66 6.06 6.35
C GLN A 35 6.45 5.16 6.66
N ILE A 36 5.52 5.02 5.72
CA ILE A 36 4.38 4.09 5.86
C ILE A 36 4.86 2.63 5.79
N GLU A 37 5.64 2.27 4.77
CA GLU A 37 6.15 0.90 4.60
C GLU A 37 7.12 0.45 5.69
N SER A 38 7.91 1.38 6.24
CA SER A 38 8.80 1.12 7.39
C SER A 38 8.09 1.18 8.74
N GLY A 39 6.87 1.73 8.77
CA GLY A 39 6.10 1.88 9.99
C GLY A 39 6.43 3.08 10.86
N ALA A 40 7.33 3.96 10.41
CA ALA A 40 7.63 5.24 11.05
C ALA A 40 6.42 6.20 11.05
N ARG A 41 5.46 6.00 10.14
CA ARG A 41 4.23 6.80 10.05
C ARG A 41 3.01 5.92 9.80
N THR A 42 1.94 6.18 10.54
CA THR A 42 0.61 5.64 10.25
C THR A 42 -0.11 6.57 9.25
N PRO A 43 -0.59 6.07 8.10
CA PRO A 43 -1.36 6.89 7.16
C PRO A 43 -2.73 7.25 7.73
N SER A 44 -3.34 8.32 7.22
CA SER A 44 -4.78 8.55 7.45
C SER A 44 -5.60 7.48 6.73
N LEU A 45 -6.84 7.25 7.18
CA LEU A 45 -7.75 6.31 6.51
C LEU A 45 -7.93 6.66 5.01
N ALA A 46 -8.06 7.95 4.69
CA ALA A 46 -8.16 8.42 3.31
C ALA A 46 -6.92 8.07 2.46
N LEU A 47 -5.72 8.23 3.01
CA LEU A 47 -4.49 7.85 2.30
C LEU A 47 -4.36 6.33 2.19
N LEU A 48 -4.75 5.59 3.23
CA LEU A 48 -4.75 4.13 3.20
C LEU A 48 -5.68 3.59 2.12
N MET A 49 -6.89 4.14 1.98
CA MET A 49 -7.82 3.79 0.89
C MET A 49 -7.19 4.03 -0.48
N LYS A 50 -6.60 5.21 -0.72
CA LYS A 50 -5.91 5.49 -1.99
C LYS A 50 -4.78 4.50 -2.29
N ILE A 51 -4.03 4.11 -1.27
CA ILE A 51 -2.95 3.11 -1.42
C ILE A 51 -3.56 1.74 -1.77
N CYS A 52 -4.62 1.33 -1.08
CA CYS A 52 -5.31 0.08 -1.38
C CYS A 52 -5.87 0.06 -2.81
N ASP A 53 -6.52 1.13 -3.24
CA ASP A 53 -7.05 1.26 -4.61
C ASP A 53 -5.92 1.19 -5.65
N ALA A 54 -4.84 1.96 -5.46
CA ALA A 54 -3.70 1.96 -6.39
C ALA A 54 -3.01 0.59 -6.48
N LEU A 55 -3.00 -0.17 -5.37
CA LEU A 55 -2.35 -1.46 -5.27
C LEU A 55 -3.28 -2.66 -5.48
N GLU A 56 -4.57 -2.44 -5.75
CA GLU A 56 -5.59 -3.50 -5.83
C GLU A 56 -5.51 -4.43 -4.60
N ILE A 57 -5.60 -3.82 -3.42
CA ILE A 57 -5.68 -4.50 -2.14
C ILE A 57 -7.12 -4.42 -1.67
N SER A 58 -7.81 -5.57 -1.61
CA SER A 58 -9.11 -5.63 -0.93
C SER A 58 -8.92 -5.48 0.59
N MET A 59 -9.65 -4.53 1.20
CA MET A 59 -9.65 -4.32 2.66
C MET A 59 -10.45 -5.39 3.41
N PHE A 60 -11.42 -6.00 2.74
CA PHE A 60 -12.25 -7.07 3.26
C PHE A 60 -11.79 -8.31 2.50
N GLY A 61 -11.04 -9.19 3.17
CA GLY A 61 -10.34 -10.30 2.54
C GLY A 61 -11.17 -10.93 1.42
N GLU A 62 -10.63 -10.95 0.21
CA GLU A 62 -11.19 -11.80 -0.83
C GLU A 62 -10.99 -13.24 -0.36
N ASP A 63 -12.11 -13.94 -0.16
CA ASP A 63 -12.10 -15.38 -0.01
C ASP A 63 -11.29 -15.95 -1.16
N LYS A 64 -10.26 -16.73 -0.84
CA LYS A 64 -9.45 -17.37 -1.85
C LYS A 64 -10.32 -18.34 -2.66
N GLU A 65 -10.73 -17.93 -3.85
CA GLU A 65 -10.98 -18.83 -4.97
C GLU A 65 -9.79 -18.70 -5.92
N ASP A 66 -8.65 -19.26 -5.48
CA ASP A 66 -7.61 -19.68 -6.41
C ASP A 66 -7.83 -21.20 -6.60
N GLU A 67 -8.53 -21.58 -7.68
CA GLU A 67 -8.58 -22.96 -8.19
C GLU A 67 -7.19 -23.48 -8.59
#